data_AF-A0A947GA87-F1
#
_entry.id   AF-A0A947GA87-F1
#
_cell.length_a   1.000
_cell.length_b   1.000
_cell.length_c   1.000
_cell.angle_alpha   90.00
_cell.angle_beta   90.00
_cell.angle_gamma   90.00
#
_symmetry.space_group_name_H-M   'P 1'
#
loop_
_entity.id
_entity.type
_entity.pdbx_description
1 polymer ?
#
loop_
_entity_poly.entity_id
_entity_poly.type
_entity_poly.pdbx_seq_one_letter_code
_entity_poly.pdbx_strand_id
1 'polypeptide(L)'
;MLMAKQKIDWFQAIKDIRVELGCDILTAERIALNDPDWRRWVEVQINRDPDCRKMARHHIRNRGPASLIAELNGRLTIRDEG
;
A
#
# COMPACT_ATOMS: atom_id res chain seq x y z
N MET A 1 -3.00 6.58 21.69
CA MET A 1 -1.96 7.44 21.10
C MET A 1 -1.70 6.93 19.69
N LEU A 2 -2.36 7.49 18.67
CA LEU A 2 -2.12 7.09 17.27
C LEU A 2 -0.76 7.68 16.88
N MET A 3 0.29 6.85 16.87
CA MET A 3 1.54 7.19 16.24
C MET A 3 1.26 7.50 14.77
N ALA A 4 1.54 8.72 14.34
CA ALA A 4 1.37 9.13 12.96
C ALA A 4 2.31 8.28 12.09
N LYS A 5 1.77 7.24 11.44
CA LYS A 5 2.51 6.39 10.49
C LYS A 5 3.17 7.32 9.44
N GLN A 6 4.44 7.11 9.11
CA GLN A 6 5.22 7.89 8.15
C GLN A 6 5.66 7.05 6.93
N LYS A 7 6.17 7.72 5.88
CA LYS A 7 6.65 7.07 4.64
C LYS A 7 7.79 6.08 4.89
N ILE A 8 8.68 6.41 5.83
CA ILE A 8 9.76 5.52 6.29
C ILE A 8 9.16 4.25 6.92
N ASP A 9 8.07 4.42 7.69
CA ASP A 9 7.41 3.32 8.39
C ASP A 9 6.77 2.32 7.42
N TRP A 10 6.24 2.77 6.28
CA TRP A 10 5.69 1.84 5.28
C TRP A 10 6.76 0.90 4.72
N PHE A 11 7.87 1.43 4.21
CA PHE A 11 8.92 0.60 3.63
C PHE A 11 9.56 -0.31 4.67
N GLN A 12 9.71 0.16 5.91
CA GLN A 12 10.22 -0.67 6.99
C GLN A 12 9.23 -1.78 7.35
N ALA A 13 7.94 -1.46 7.52
CA ALA A 13 6.91 -2.45 7.80
C ALA A 13 6.85 -3.55 6.72
N ILE A 14 6.92 -3.19 5.44
CA ILE A 14 6.96 -4.19 4.35
C ILE A 14 8.23 -5.04 4.42
N LYS A 15 9.39 -4.47 4.76
CA LYS A 15 10.62 -5.26 4.95
C LYS A 15 10.47 -6.24 6.12
N ASP A 16 9.96 -5.77 7.25
CA ASP A 16 9.81 -6.58 8.46
C ASP A 16 8.87 -7.76 8.20
N ILE A 17 7.71 -7.53 7.59
CA ILE A 17 6.75 -8.59 7.22
C ILE A 17 7.40 -9.62 6.28
N ARG A 18 8.20 -9.18 5.31
CA ARG A 18 8.89 -10.09 4.38
C ARG A 18 9.93 -10.95 5.08
N VAL A 19 10.69 -10.37 6.01
CA VAL A 19 11.73 -11.09 6.75
C VAL A 19 11.10 -12.06 7.75
N GLU A 20 10.08 -11.62 8.49
CA GLU A 20 9.40 -12.42 9.51
C GLU A 20 8.65 -13.61 8.89
N LEU A 21 7.95 -13.39 7.77
CA LEU A 21 7.10 -14.41 7.16
C LEU A 21 7.73 -15.11 5.95
N GLY A 22 8.93 -14.70 5.53
CA GLY A 22 9.61 -15.28 4.36
C GLY A 22 8.83 -15.12 3.04
N CYS A 23 8.06 -14.04 2.90
CA CYS A 23 7.14 -13.85 1.77
C CYS A 23 7.64 -12.84 0.73
N ASP A 24 7.00 -12.85 -0.45
CA ASP A 24 7.29 -11.89 -1.50
C ASP A 24 6.72 -10.49 -1.19
N ILE A 25 7.09 -9.50 -1.99
CA ILE A 25 6.66 -8.11 -1.77
C ILE A 25 5.16 -7.92 -1.92
N LEU A 26 4.49 -8.64 -2.82
CA LEU A 26 3.04 -8.52 -3.00
C LEU A 26 2.27 -9.04 -1.79
N THR A 27 2.73 -10.17 -1.26
CA THR A 27 2.15 -10.83 -0.10
C THR A 27 2.33 -9.95 1.12
N ALA A 28 3.52 -9.37 1.30
CA ALA A 28 3.74 -8.43 2.40
C ALA A 28 2.88 -7.17 2.29
N GLU A 29 2.76 -6.59 1.09
CA GLU A 29 1.86 -5.44 0.84
C GLU A 29 0.41 -5.79 1.18
N ARG A 30 -0.05 -6.98 0.81
CA ARG A 30 -1.40 -7.48 1.11
C ARG A 30 -1.62 -7.64 2.61
N ILE A 31 -0.67 -8.26 3.31
CA ILE A 31 -0.74 -8.44 4.77
C ILE A 31 -0.78 -7.10 5.48
N ALA A 32 0.06 -6.14 5.08
CA ALA A 32 0.05 -4.80 5.65
C ALA A 32 -1.27 -4.07 5.37
N LEU A 33 -1.84 -4.19 4.17
CA LEU A 33 -3.09 -3.54 3.79
C LEU A 33 -4.34 -4.20 4.38
N ASN A 34 -4.24 -5.39 4.97
CA ASN A 34 -5.30 -5.98 5.79
C ASN A 34 -5.50 -5.22 7.11
N ASP A 35 -4.51 -4.45 7.59
CA ASP A 35 -4.69 -3.52 8.72
C ASP A 35 -5.43 -2.24 8.23
N PRO A 36 -6.64 -1.95 8.74
CA PRO A 36 -7.42 -0.77 8.34
C PRO A 36 -6.68 0.57 8.53
N ASP A 37 -5.81 0.67 9.53
CA ASP A 37 -5.05 1.90 9.78
C ASP A 37 -3.95 2.08 8.72
N TRP A 38 -3.27 0.99 8.36
CA TRP A 38 -2.31 1.02 7.25
C TRP A 38 -3.00 1.34 5.93
N ARG A 39 -4.14 0.70 5.67
CA ARG A 39 -4.93 0.95 4.47
C ARG A 39 -5.33 2.43 4.35
N ARG A 40 -5.97 2.98 5.39
CA ARG A 40 -6.38 4.40 5.40
C ARG A 40 -5.18 5.31 5.21
N TRP A 41 -4.07 5.02 5.87
CA TRP A 41 -2.86 5.81 5.74
C TRP A 41 -2.30 5.79 4.31
N VAL A 42 -2.17 4.61 3.68
CA VAL A 42 -1.69 4.48 2.30
C VAL A 42 -2.61 5.22 1.34
N GLU A 43 -3.94 5.08 1.47
CA GLU A 43 -4.90 5.80 0.64
C GLU A 43 -4.73 7.33 0.72
N VAL A 44 -4.48 7.85 1.92
CA VAL A 44 -4.19 9.28 2.09
C VAL A 44 -2.89 9.65 1.38
N GLN A 45 -1.82 8.86 1.53
CA GLN A 45 -0.52 9.18 0.94
C GLN A 45 -0.53 9.12 -0.59
N ILE A 46 -1.10 8.07 -1.19
CA ILE A 46 -1.12 7.91 -2.67
C ILE A 46 -1.98 8.99 -3.34
N ASN A 47 -2.92 9.60 -2.62
CA ASN A 47 -3.69 10.74 -3.13
C ASN A 47 -3.07 12.10 -2.77
N ARG A 48 -2.27 12.23 -1.71
CA ARG A 48 -1.71 13.52 -1.27
C ARG A 48 -0.31 13.79 -1.81
N ASP A 49 0.59 12.81 -1.78
CA ASP A 49 1.99 12.94 -2.20
C ASP A 49 2.14 12.51 -3.68
N PRO A 50 2.61 13.38 -4.59
CA PRO A 50 2.85 13.06 -6.00
C PRO A 50 3.78 11.86 -6.22
N ASP A 51 4.79 11.66 -5.38
CA ASP A 51 5.72 10.53 -5.49
C ASP A 51 5.04 9.22 -5.13
N CYS A 52 4.26 9.23 -4.03
CA CYS A 52 3.43 8.08 -3.64
C CYS A 52 2.39 7.77 -4.73
N ARG A 53 1.78 8.80 -5.34
CA ARG A 53 0.85 8.64 -6.46
C ARG A 53 1.53 7.98 -7.67
N LYS A 54 2.75 8.40 -8.02
CA LYS A 54 3.53 7.84 -9.11
C LYS A 54 3.86 6.36 -8.85
N MET A 55 4.28 6.03 -7.62
CA MET A 55 4.54 4.65 -7.20
C MET A 55 3.29 3.78 -7.27
N ALA A 56 2.16 4.28 -6.78
CA ALA A 56 0.89 3.57 -6.84
C ALA A 56 0.44 3.29 -8.29
N ARG A 57 0.55 4.29 -9.19
CA ARG A 57 0.28 4.10 -10.63
C ARG A 57 1.25 3.11 -11.28
N HIS A 58 2.52 3.11 -10.88
CA HIS A 58 3.48 2.11 -11.34
C HIS A 58 3.11 0.71 -10.86
N HIS A 59 2.67 0.58 -9.61
CA HIS A 59 2.18 -0.68 -9.05
C HIS A 59 0.94 -1.20 -9.81
N ILE A 60 -0.01 -0.32 -10.18
CA ILE A 60 -1.13 -0.66 -11.07
C ILE A 60 -0.63 -1.17 -12.43
N ARG A 61 0.28 -0.43 -13.09
CA ARG A 61 0.78 -0.80 -14.42
C ARG A 61 1.54 -2.14 -14.42
N ASN A 62 2.37 -2.40 -13.42
CA ASN A 62 3.20 -3.60 -13.38
C ASN A 62 2.41 -4.85 -13.00
N ARG A 63 1.41 -4.72 -12.12
CA ARG A 63 0.65 -5.87 -11.60
C ARG A 63 -0.67 -6.09 -12.32
N GLY A 64 -1.19 -5.08 -13.02
CA GLY A 64 -2.44 -5.14 -13.76
C GLY A 64 -3.60 -5.63 -12.88
N PRO A 65 -4.25 -6.76 -13.23
CA PRO A 65 -5.34 -7.33 -12.45
C PRO A 65 -4.96 -7.67 -11.00
N ALA A 66 -3.71 -8.05 -10.73
CA ALA A 66 -3.21 -8.42 -9.41
C ALA A 66 -2.79 -7.22 -8.54
N SER A 67 -3.04 -6.00 -9.02
CA SER A 67 -2.76 -4.79 -8.25
C SER A 67 -3.68 -4.69 -7.04
N LEU A 68 -3.09 -4.35 -5.88
CA LEU A 68 -3.85 -4.06 -4.65
C LEU A 68 -4.46 -2.65 -4.67
N ILE A 69 -4.17 -1.87 -5.71
CA ILE A 69 -4.64 -0.49 -5.87
C ILE A 69 -5.53 -0.43 -7.11
N ALA A 70 -6.61 0.33 -7.02
CA ALA A 70 -7.47 0.69 -8.14
C ALA A 70 -7.56 2.21 -8.29
N GLU A 71 -7.80 2.68 -9.51
CA GLU A 71 -8.18 4.07 -9.77
C GLU A 71 -9.69 4.12 -10.02
N LEU A 72 -10.42 4.81 -9.15
CA LEU A 72 -11.88 5.00 -9.23
C LEU A 72 -12.18 6.50 -9.22
N ASN A 73 -12.88 7.00 -10.24
CA ASN A 73 -13.26 8.42 -10.36
C ASN A 73 -12.06 9.39 -10.21
N GLY A 74 -10.89 9.02 -10.74
CA GLY A 74 -9.66 9.82 -10.67
C GLY A 74 -8.98 9.83 -9.29
N ARG A 75 -9.42 8.98 -8.36
CA ARG A 75 -8.79 8.77 -7.05
C ARG A 75 -8.22 7.37 -6.96
N LEU A 76 -7.07 7.23 -6.33
CA LEU A 76 -6.48 5.92 -6.06
C LEU A 76 -7.04 5.37 -4.75
N THR A 77 -7.46 4.12 -4.74
CA THR A 77 -8.00 3.42 -3.56
C THR A 77 -7.39 2.04 -3.45
N ILE A 78 -7.30 1.53 -2.22
CA ILE A 78 -6.90 0.14 -1.98
C ILE A 78 -8.10 -0.75 -2.23
N ARG A 79 -7.90 -1.86 -2.95
CA ARG A 79 -8.97 -2.82 -3.21
C ARG A 79 -9.33 -3.58 -1.95
N ASP A 80 -10.62 -3.78 -1.73
CA ASP A 80 -11.10 -4.81 -0.82
C ASP A 80 -10.83 -6.16 -1.47
N GLU A 81 -9.93 -6.93 -0.88
CA GLU A 81 -9.96 -8.38 -1.07
C GLU A 81 -11.02 -8.89 -0.11
N GLY A 82 -12.22 -9.09 -0.64
CA GLY A 82 -13.30 -9.79 0.06
C GLY A 82 -12.98 -11.27 0.25
#